data_AF-A0A4R0JYV6-F1
#
_entry.id   AF-A0A4R0JYV6-F1
#
_cell.length_a   1.000
_cell.length_b   1.000
_cell.length_c   1.000
_cell.angle_alpha   90.00
_cell.angle_beta   90.00
_cell.angle_gamma   90.00
#
_symmetry.space_group_name_H-M   'P 1'
#
loop_
_entity.id
_entity.type
_entity.pdbx_description
1 polymer ?
#
loop_
_entity_poly.entity_id
_entity_poly.type
_entity_poly.pdbx_seq_one_letter_code
_entity_poly.pdbx_strand_id
1 'polypeptide(L)'
;MAPADVDVVVERTGPEALQPAVARLCEASVDVIAYASTTTGYTIGRAAELELVERLHHLSKLPAVTTGIAATQALGAFGVRRVAVFHPPWFDDDIGDLAAAYFRSQGFDVAVTTATSVPKDPQQVRPEHVIDWVSSHVGTSAEAIFIAGNGFRAAQAIEMLEHRTGQLVVEANQVLLYSILAATRTTLQLDGYGRLLGSSRS
;
A
#
# COMPACT_ATOMS: atom_id res chain seq x y z
N MET A 1 8.23 -6.20 -14.25
CA MET A 1 9.53 -6.50 -13.63
C MET A 1 9.30 -7.85 -12.97
N ALA A 2 10.10 -8.90 -13.26
CA ALA A 2 9.94 -10.18 -12.58
C ALA A 2 10.01 -9.96 -11.06
N PRO A 3 9.38 -10.81 -10.23
CA PRO A 3 9.50 -10.69 -8.78
C PRO A 3 11.00 -10.75 -8.48
N ALA A 4 11.49 -9.80 -7.69
CA ALA A 4 12.82 -9.99 -7.14
C ALA A 4 12.76 -11.25 -6.27
N ASP A 5 13.74 -12.13 -6.44
CA ASP A 5 13.93 -13.29 -5.57
C ASP A 5 13.83 -12.84 -4.09
N VAL A 6 13.23 -13.67 -3.24
CA VAL A 6 13.09 -13.41 -1.80
C VAL A 6 14.44 -12.99 -1.22
N ASP A 7 15.52 -13.68 -1.59
CA ASP A 7 16.87 -13.40 -1.12
C ASP A 7 17.34 -11.99 -1.53
N VAL A 8 17.01 -11.56 -2.76
CA VAL A 8 17.33 -10.22 -3.26
C VAL A 8 16.54 -9.14 -2.52
N VAL A 9 15.26 -9.41 -2.19
CA VAL A 9 14.46 -8.47 -1.40
C VAL A 9 15.00 -8.39 0.04
N VAL A 10 15.33 -9.51 0.65
CA VAL A 10 15.93 -9.56 1.99
C VAL A 10 17.24 -8.76 2.02
N GLU A 11 18.15 -8.96 1.07
CA GLU A 11 19.39 -8.21 0.94
C GLU A 11 19.14 -6.69 0.84
N ARG A 12 18.18 -6.27 0.01
CA ARG A 12 17.80 -4.86 -0.17
C ARG A 12 17.12 -4.23 1.04
N THR A 13 16.62 -5.05 1.97
CA THR A 13 16.09 -4.58 3.25
C THR A 13 17.12 -4.66 4.38
N GLY A 14 18.33 -5.16 4.10
CA GLY A 14 19.44 -5.23 5.05
C GLY A 14 20.00 -3.86 5.44
N PRO A 15 20.66 -3.73 6.61
CA PRO A 15 21.22 -2.46 7.07
C PRO A 15 22.15 -1.79 6.06
N GLU A 16 23.05 -2.55 5.43
CA GLU A 16 24.02 -2.04 4.46
C GLU A 16 23.34 -1.41 3.23
N ALA A 17 22.26 -2.02 2.75
CA ALA A 17 21.49 -1.50 1.62
C ALA A 17 20.68 -0.24 1.99
N LEU A 18 20.14 -0.18 3.22
CA LEU A 18 19.27 0.92 3.67
C LEU A 18 20.06 2.15 4.12
N GLN A 19 21.22 1.97 4.74
CA GLN A 19 21.96 3.04 5.43
C GLN A 19 22.28 4.25 4.52
N PRO A 20 22.74 4.10 3.27
CA PRO A 20 22.99 5.24 2.40
C PRO A 20 21.73 6.07 2.09
N ALA A 21 20.59 5.40 1.86
CA ALA A 21 19.32 6.08 1.59
C ALA A 21 18.79 6.80 2.84
N VAL A 22 18.87 6.16 4.01
CA VAL A 22 18.47 6.76 5.28
C VAL A 22 19.32 7.97 5.63
N ALA A 23 20.65 7.89 5.47
CA ALA A 23 21.56 9.00 5.73
C ALA A 23 21.20 10.23 4.89
N ARG A 24 20.98 10.04 3.57
CA ARG A 24 20.57 11.12 2.65
C ARG A 24 19.23 11.76 3.02
N LEU A 25 18.27 10.98 3.51
CA LEU A 25 16.99 11.52 3.96
C LEU A 25 17.15 12.33 5.26
N CYS A 26 18.01 11.88 6.19
CA CYS A 26 18.27 12.59 7.43
C CYS A 26 18.96 13.95 7.21
N GLU A 27 19.78 14.08 6.15
CA GLU A 27 20.34 15.38 5.73
C GLU A 27 19.25 16.39 5.33
N ALA A 28 18.10 15.91 4.84
CA ALA A 28 16.99 16.74 4.39
C ALA A 28 16.03 17.19 5.52
N SER A 29 16.35 16.92 6.79
CA SER A 29 15.54 17.31 7.97
C SER A 29 14.07 16.83 7.91
N VAL A 30 13.88 15.54 7.62
CA VAL A 30 12.54 14.91 7.59
C VAL A 30 12.08 14.47 8.98
N ASP A 31 10.76 14.41 9.19
CA ASP A 31 10.16 13.97 10.46
C ASP A 31 9.90 12.45 10.54
N VAL A 32 9.76 11.78 9.38
CA VAL A 32 9.40 10.35 9.27
C VAL A 32 10.10 9.71 8.08
N ILE A 33 10.48 8.44 8.23
CA ILE A 33 10.96 7.60 7.13
C ILE A 33 9.81 6.71 6.63
N ALA A 34 9.45 6.82 5.36
CA ALA A 34 8.44 5.97 4.73
C ALA A 34 9.09 5.02 3.71
N TYR A 35 8.93 3.71 3.91
CA TYR A 35 9.35 2.70 2.95
C TYR A 35 8.21 2.38 1.98
N ALA A 36 8.26 2.99 0.79
CA ALA A 36 7.19 2.96 -0.19
C ALA A 36 7.29 1.76 -1.15
N SER A 37 6.96 0.57 -0.65
CA SER A 37 6.87 -0.65 -1.46
C SER A 37 5.87 -1.63 -0.86
N THR A 38 4.79 -1.92 -1.59
CA THR A 38 3.84 -2.96 -1.18
C THR A 38 4.44 -4.37 -1.33
N THR A 39 5.18 -4.61 -2.42
CA THR A 39 5.72 -5.94 -2.74
C THR A 39 6.79 -6.38 -1.76
N THR A 40 7.59 -5.45 -1.21
CA THR A 40 8.59 -5.80 -0.19
C THR A 40 7.93 -6.48 1.01
N GLY A 41 6.85 -5.91 1.54
CA GLY A 41 6.09 -6.50 2.66
C GLY A 41 5.51 -7.86 2.29
N TYR A 42 4.94 -8.00 1.08
CA TYR A 42 4.43 -9.29 0.60
C TYR A 42 5.52 -10.36 0.56
N THR A 43 6.70 -10.03 0.06
CA THR A 43 7.82 -10.96 -0.13
C THR A 43 8.44 -11.39 1.19
N ILE A 44 8.72 -10.46 2.11
CA ILE A 44 9.40 -10.77 3.38
C ILE A 44 8.43 -11.21 4.48
N GLY A 45 7.13 -10.97 4.29
CA GLY A 45 6.09 -11.25 5.27
C GLY A 45 6.03 -10.22 6.41
N ARG A 46 4.91 -10.24 7.16
CA ARG A 46 4.63 -9.26 8.22
C ARG A 46 5.73 -9.17 9.29
N ALA A 47 6.24 -10.30 9.76
CA ALA A 47 7.20 -10.31 10.86
C ALA A 47 8.50 -9.58 10.45
N ALA A 48 9.07 -9.92 9.30
CA ALA A 48 10.25 -9.25 8.79
C ALA A 48 9.98 -7.79 8.36
N GLU A 49 8.76 -7.45 7.94
CA GLU A 49 8.39 -6.06 7.68
C GLU A 49 8.34 -5.22 8.96
N LEU A 50 7.91 -5.80 10.10
CA LEU A 50 8.01 -5.13 11.40
C LEU A 50 9.47 -4.93 11.82
N GLU A 51 10.34 -5.93 11.58
CA GLU A 51 11.78 -5.79 11.80
C GLU A 51 12.40 -4.71 10.88
N LEU A 52 11.90 -4.57 9.65
CA LEU A 52 12.30 -3.49 8.74
C LEU A 52 11.93 -2.11 9.31
N VAL A 53 10.72 -1.96 9.89
CA VAL A 53 10.32 -0.72 10.58
C VAL A 53 11.29 -0.40 11.72
N GLU A 54 11.58 -1.37 12.58
CA GLU A 54 12.51 -1.19 13.70
C GLU A 54 13.93 -0.83 13.22
N ARG A 55 14.40 -1.47 12.15
CA ARG A 55 15.69 -1.19 11.54
C ARG A 55 15.77 0.23 10.98
N LEU A 56 14.76 0.67 10.24
CA LEU A 56 14.68 2.04 9.72
C LEU A 56 14.64 3.06 10.86
N HIS A 57 13.90 2.77 11.92
CA HIS A 57 13.90 3.59 13.14
C HIS A 57 15.29 3.66 13.78
N HIS A 58 15.98 2.53 13.93
CA HIS A 58 17.31 2.49 14.52
C HIS A 58 18.36 3.26 13.71
N LEU A 59 18.30 3.19 12.38
CA LEU A 59 19.21 3.89 11.47
C LEU A 59 18.96 5.41 11.45
N SER A 60 17.70 5.85 11.49
CA SER A 60 17.32 7.26 11.34
C SER A 60 17.11 8.01 12.64
N LYS A 61 16.78 7.30 13.74
CA LYS A 61 16.22 7.84 14.99
C LYS A 61 14.86 8.53 14.81
N LEU A 62 14.18 8.30 13.70
CA LEU A 62 12.86 8.85 13.37
C LEU A 62 11.80 7.74 13.40
N PRO A 63 10.51 8.07 13.54
CA PRO A 63 9.44 7.13 13.23
C PRO A 63 9.59 6.58 11.81
N ALA A 64 9.26 5.30 11.63
CA ALA A 64 9.27 4.65 10.33
C ALA A 64 7.94 3.99 10.04
N VAL A 65 7.51 4.03 8.78
CA VAL A 65 6.28 3.38 8.30
C VAL A 65 6.55 2.66 6.99
N THR A 66 5.79 1.60 6.70
CA THR A 66 5.89 0.83 5.45
C THR A 66 4.50 0.65 4.83
N THR A 67 4.43 0.45 3.51
CA THR A 67 3.14 0.36 2.80
C THR A 67 2.29 -0.83 3.26
N GLY A 68 2.89 -2.02 3.47
CA GLY A 68 2.15 -3.23 3.82
C GLY A 68 1.47 -3.10 5.18
N ILE A 69 2.24 -2.72 6.20
CA ILE A 69 1.73 -2.47 7.56
C ILE A 69 0.70 -1.33 7.55
N ALA A 70 0.96 -0.24 6.83
CA ALA A 70 0.03 0.87 6.71
C ALA A 70 -1.32 0.43 6.11
N ALA A 71 -1.29 -0.40 5.07
CA ALA A 71 -2.50 -0.91 4.43
C ALA A 71 -3.33 -1.77 5.39
N THR A 72 -2.72 -2.73 6.10
CA THR A 72 -3.47 -3.61 7.00
C THR A 72 -3.96 -2.89 8.25
N GLN A 73 -3.21 -1.91 8.76
CA GLN A 73 -3.68 -1.04 9.84
C GLN A 73 -4.85 -0.16 9.41
N ALA A 74 -4.80 0.43 8.21
CA ALA A 74 -5.89 1.24 7.68
C ALA A 74 -7.18 0.40 7.53
N LEU A 75 -7.09 -0.78 6.92
CA LEU A 75 -8.23 -1.70 6.79
C LEU A 75 -8.78 -2.13 8.16
N GLY A 76 -7.90 -2.48 9.09
CA GLY A 76 -8.27 -2.88 10.45
C GLY A 76 -8.96 -1.77 11.24
N ALA A 77 -8.56 -0.50 11.05
CA ALA A 77 -9.20 0.65 11.67
C ALA A 77 -10.66 0.86 11.23
N PHE A 78 -11.04 0.33 10.07
CA PHE A 78 -12.41 0.31 9.55
C PHE A 78 -13.16 -1.01 9.85
N GLY A 79 -12.55 -1.92 10.61
CA GLY A 79 -13.17 -3.21 10.95
C GLY A 79 -13.33 -4.17 9.76
N VAL A 80 -12.59 -3.94 8.68
CA VAL A 80 -12.63 -4.78 7.47
C VAL A 80 -12.05 -6.16 7.76
N ARG A 81 -12.71 -7.20 7.25
CA ARG A 81 -12.25 -8.59 7.26
C ARG A 81 -12.13 -9.20 5.87
N ARG A 82 -12.94 -8.75 4.90
CA ARG A 82 -12.90 -9.21 3.50
C ARG A 82 -12.39 -8.12 2.58
N VAL A 83 -11.24 -8.33 1.94
CA VAL A 83 -10.59 -7.33 1.09
C VAL A 83 -10.39 -7.86 -0.33
N ALA A 84 -10.74 -7.05 -1.32
CA ALA A 84 -10.34 -7.27 -2.71
C ALA A 84 -9.06 -6.46 -2.98
N VAL A 85 -7.96 -7.14 -3.26
CA VAL A 85 -6.66 -6.52 -3.56
C VAL A 85 -6.49 -6.42 -5.06
N PHE A 86 -6.30 -5.18 -5.54
CA PHE A 86 -6.12 -4.85 -6.94
C PHE A 86 -4.66 -4.50 -7.20
N HIS A 87 -3.99 -5.33 -7.99
CA HIS A 87 -2.60 -5.15 -8.40
C HIS A 87 -2.49 -4.37 -9.71
N PRO A 88 -1.42 -3.57 -9.88
CA PRO A 88 -1.12 -2.96 -11.17
C PRO A 88 -0.73 -4.02 -12.22
N PRO A 89 -0.85 -3.71 -13.52
CA PRO A 89 -0.63 -4.66 -14.62
C PRO A 89 0.81 -5.19 -14.78
N TRP A 90 1.76 -4.71 -13.97
CA TRP A 90 3.15 -5.15 -13.96
C TRP A 90 3.50 -6.04 -12.77
N PHE A 91 2.54 -6.39 -11.91
CA PHE A 91 2.67 -7.46 -10.92
C PHE A 91 2.15 -8.75 -11.56
N ASP A 92 2.89 -9.84 -11.36
CA ASP A 92 2.53 -11.17 -11.84
C ASP A 92 1.84 -12.01 -10.76
N ASP A 93 1.53 -13.24 -11.11
CA ASP A 93 0.78 -14.17 -10.26
C ASP A 93 1.57 -14.57 -9.01
N ASP A 94 2.91 -14.67 -9.09
CA ASP A 94 3.79 -14.94 -7.94
C ASP A 94 3.65 -13.84 -6.86
N ILE A 95 3.64 -12.57 -7.28
CA ILE A 95 3.35 -11.44 -6.39
C ILE A 95 1.89 -11.52 -5.87
N GLY A 96 0.97 -12.01 -6.68
CA GLY A 96 -0.42 -12.28 -6.29
C GLY A 96 -0.53 -13.27 -5.11
N ASP A 97 0.19 -14.38 -5.20
CA ASP A 97 0.20 -15.42 -4.16
C ASP A 97 0.85 -14.92 -2.86
N LEU A 98 1.95 -14.17 -2.97
CA LEU A 98 2.60 -13.53 -1.82
C LEU A 98 1.67 -12.50 -1.15
N ALA A 99 0.94 -11.70 -1.93
CA ALA A 99 -0.05 -10.78 -1.39
C ALA A 99 -1.15 -11.53 -0.62
N ALA A 100 -1.69 -12.59 -1.21
CA ALA A 100 -2.73 -13.40 -0.58
C ALA A 100 -2.23 -14.00 0.75
N ALA A 101 -1.00 -14.55 0.79
CA ALA A 101 -0.38 -15.05 2.00
C ALA A 101 -0.18 -13.94 3.06
N TYR A 102 0.31 -12.78 2.64
CA TYR A 102 0.56 -11.63 3.50
C TYR A 102 -0.72 -11.14 4.19
N PHE A 103 -1.82 -10.95 3.45
CA PHE A 103 -3.10 -10.53 4.03
C PHE A 103 -3.74 -11.62 4.90
N ARG A 104 -3.71 -12.89 4.48
CA ARG A 104 -4.25 -14.03 5.27
C ARG A 104 -3.53 -14.21 6.60
N SER A 105 -2.20 -14.03 6.62
CA SER A 105 -1.41 -14.07 7.87
C SER A 105 -1.83 -13.02 8.90
N GLN A 106 -2.62 -12.02 8.47
CA GLN A 106 -3.11 -10.91 9.28
C GLN A 106 -4.61 -10.99 9.55
N GLY A 107 -5.26 -12.10 9.19
CA GLY A 107 -6.67 -12.35 9.50
C GLY A 107 -7.67 -11.84 8.47
N PHE A 108 -7.21 -11.39 7.30
CA PHE A 108 -8.09 -11.01 6.20
C PHE A 108 -8.45 -12.22 5.33
N ASP A 109 -9.73 -12.28 4.94
CA ASP A 109 -10.17 -13.03 3.77
C ASP A 109 -9.92 -12.16 2.53
N VAL A 110 -9.19 -12.68 1.56
CA VAL A 110 -8.62 -11.89 0.47
C VAL A 110 -8.78 -12.57 -0.89
N ALA A 111 -9.25 -11.78 -1.85
CA ALA A 111 -9.18 -12.07 -3.27
C ALA A 111 -8.19 -11.09 -3.90
N VAL A 112 -7.24 -11.61 -4.68
CA VAL A 112 -6.23 -10.79 -5.37
C VAL A 112 -6.53 -10.81 -6.87
N THR A 113 -6.46 -9.66 -7.53
CA THR A 113 -6.70 -9.55 -8.97
C THR A 113 -5.76 -8.52 -9.59
N THR A 114 -5.20 -8.82 -10.75
CA THR A 114 -4.27 -7.95 -11.48
C THR A 114 -4.99 -7.20 -12.60
N ALA A 115 -4.80 -5.88 -12.67
CA ALA A 115 -5.47 -4.98 -13.61
C ALA A 115 -4.94 -5.09 -15.05
N THR A 116 -5.09 -6.25 -15.69
CA THR A 116 -4.42 -6.63 -16.96
C THR A 116 -4.74 -5.72 -18.15
N SER A 117 -5.87 -5.01 -18.16
CA SER A 117 -6.27 -4.09 -19.24
C SER A 117 -5.88 -2.64 -19.01
N VAL A 118 -5.27 -2.30 -17.87
CA VAL A 118 -4.74 -0.97 -17.58
C VAL A 118 -3.34 -0.84 -18.22
N PRO A 119 -2.91 0.36 -18.66
CA PRO A 119 -1.58 0.53 -19.24
C PRO A 119 -0.44 0.04 -18.33
N LYS A 120 0.51 -0.69 -18.92
CA LYS A 120 1.69 -1.21 -18.19
C LYS A 120 2.72 -0.13 -17.83
N ASP A 121 2.81 0.92 -18.63
CA ASP A 121 3.62 2.09 -18.31
C ASP A 121 2.88 2.93 -17.27
N PRO A 122 3.42 3.09 -16.04
CA PRO A 122 2.79 3.91 -15.01
C PRO A 122 2.45 5.33 -15.49
N GLN A 123 3.23 5.92 -16.40
CA GLN A 123 2.99 7.27 -16.90
C GLN A 123 1.73 7.39 -17.79
N GLN A 124 1.27 6.27 -18.34
CA GLN A 124 0.09 6.21 -19.20
C GLN A 124 -1.19 5.82 -18.43
N VAL A 125 -1.05 5.44 -17.15
CA VAL A 125 -2.19 5.14 -16.29
C VAL A 125 -2.96 6.43 -16.00
N ARG A 126 -4.24 6.43 -16.35
CA ARG A 126 -5.19 7.49 -16.05
C ARG A 126 -6.21 7.00 -15.02
N PRO A 127 -6.81 7.89 -14.21
CA PRO A 127 -7.78 7.49 -13.19
C PRO A 127 -8.95 6.69 -13.77
N GLU A 128 -9.45 7.06 -14.95
CA GLU A 128 -10.59 6.40 -15.61
C GLU A 128 -10.31 4.92 -15.89
N HIS A 129 -9.09 4.57 -16.32
CA HIS A 129 -8.69 3.18 -16.54
C HIS A 129 -8.80 2.35 -15.27
N VAL A 130 -8.39 2.91 -14.13
CA VAL A 130 -8.47 2.25 -12.82
C VAL A 130 -9.92 2.15 -12.37
N ILE A 131 -10.66 3.26 -12.46
CA ILE A 131 -12.07 3.36 -12.07
C ILE A 131 -12.91 2.30 -12.80
N ASP A 132 -12.82 2.23 -14.12
CA ASP A 132 -13.62 1.32 -14.93
C ASP A 132 -13.25 -0.15 -14.70
N TRP A 133 -11.95 -0.43 -14.62
CA TRP A 133 -11.46 -1.78 -14.44
C TRP A 133 -11.83 -2.33 -13.05
N VAL A 134 -11.51 -1.59 -11.99
CA VAL A 134 -11.81 -2.01 -10.61
C VAL A 134 -13.33 -2.17 -10.41
N SER A 135 -14.13 -1.20 -10.86
CA SER A 135 -15.60 -1.26 -10.72
C SER A 135 -16.22 -2.48 -11.43
N SER A 136 -15.62 -2.95 -12.52
CA SER A 136 -16.13 -4.09 -13.29
C SER A 136 -15.69 -5.45 -12.76
N HIS A 137 -14.67 -5.48 -11.89
CA HIS A 137 -14.06 -6.73 -11.39
C HIS A 137 -14.23 -6.90 -9.88
N VAL A 138 -14.59 -5.85 -9.14
CA VAL A 138 -14.85 -5.99 -7.71
C VAL A 138 -16.16 -6.72 -7.44
N GLY A 139 -16.08 -7.76 -6.61
CA GLY A 139 -17.25 -8.50 -6.15
C GLY A 139 -17.94 -7.80 -4.97
N THR A 140 -19.26 -8.02 -4.85
CA THR A 140 -20.07 -7.49 -3.74
C THR A 140 -19.78 -8.14 -2.37
N SER A 141 -18.98 -9.22 -2.34
CA SER A 141 -18.60 -9.91 -1.11
C SER A 141 -17.45 -9.25 -0.35
N ALA A 142 -16.67 -8.38 -1.00
CA ALA A 142 -15.61 -7.63 -0.35
C ALA A 142 -16.17 -6.44 0.45
N GLU A 143 -15.58 -6.14 1.60
CA GLU A 143 -15.95 -4.98 2.43
C GLU A 143 -15.11 -3.75 2.05
N ALA A 144 -13.88 -3.99 1.56
CA ALA A 144 -13.00 -2.97 1.07
C ALA A 144 -12.20 -3.42 -0.15
N ILE A 145 -11.70 -2.43 -0.87
CA ILE A 145 -10.80 -2.52 -2.00
C ILE A 145 -9.45 -1.96 -1.55
N PHE A 146 -8.38 -2.73 -1.71
CA PHE A 146 -7.03 -2.21 -1.60
C PHE A 146 -6.38 -2.14 -2.98
N ILE A 147 -6.01 -0.93 -3.42
CA ILE A 147 -5.26 -0.73 -4.66
C ILE A 147 -3.77 -0.68 -4.32
N ALA A 148 -3.05 -1.74 -4.69
CA ALA A 148 -1.64 -1.93 -4.36
C ALA A 148 -0.69 -1.24 -5.35
N GLY A 149 0.58 -1.12 -4.95
CA GLY A 149 1.68 -0.64 -5.78
C GLY A 149 1.85 0.87 -5.71
N ASN A 150 2.89 1.34 -5.00
CA ASN A 150 3.18 2.77 -4.86
C ASN A 150 3.50 3.49 -6.19
N GLY A 151 3.91 2.75 -7.22
CA GLY A 151 4.07 3.28 -8.58
C GLY A 151 2.77 3.34 -9.39
N PHE A 152 1.67 2.77 -8.90
CA PHE A 152 0.39 2.74 -9.60
C PHE A 152 -0.34 4.07 -9.42
N ARG A 153 -0.62 4.78 -10.52
CA ARG A 153 -1.26 6.11 -10.50
C ARG A 153 -2.78 6.00 -10.25
N ALA A 154 -3.17 5.54 -9.07
CA ALA A 154 -4.55 5.25 -8.71
C ALA A 154 -5.16 6.23 -7.68
N ALA A 155 -4.38 7.14 -7.08
CA ALA A 155 -4.87 8.00 -6.00
C ALA A 155 -6.11 8.84 -6.38
N GLN A 156 -6.19 9.33 -7.62
CA GLN A 156 -7.33 10.10 -8.11
C GLN A 156 -8.57 9.25 -8.44
N ALA A 157 -8.46 7.92 -8.41
CA ALA A 157 -9.58 7.01 -8.63
C ALA A 157 -10.38 6.74 -7.35
N ILE A 158 -9.82 7.03 -6.17
CA ILE A 158 -10.32 6.56 -4.87
C ILE A 158 -11.77 7.00 -4.63
N GLU A 159 -12.05 8.31 -4.64
CA GLU A 159 -13.38 8.84 -4.31
C GLU A 159 -14.46 8.32 -5.28
N MET A 160 -14.17 8.33 -6.58
CA MET A 160 -15.11 7.83 -7.58
C MET A 160 -15.36 6.32 -7.44
N LEU A 161 -14.34 5.55 -7.07
CA LEU A 161 -14.50 4.12 -6.79
C LEU A 161 -15.38 3.87 -5.56
N GLU A 162 -15.19 4.63 -4.47
CA GLU A 162 -16.08 4.54 -3.31
C GLU A 162 -17.53 4.87 -3.69
N HIS A 163 -17.75 5.91 -4.49
CA HIS A 163 -19.08 6.27 -4.97
C HIS A 163 -19.71 5.19 -5.87
N ARG A 164 -18.95 4.60 -6.80
CA ARG A 164 -19.48 3.60 -7.73
C ARG A 164 -19.75 2.25 -7.08
N THR A 165 -18.90 1.85 -6.12
CA THR A 165 -18.93 0.51 -5.53
C THR A 165 -19.62 0.46 -4.18
N GLY A 166 -19.71 1.60 -3.47
CA GLY A 166 -20.16 1.67 -2.07
C GLY A 166 -19.16 1.08 -1.06
N GLN A 167 -18.03 0.52 -1.53
CA GLN A 167 -17.02 -0.16 -0.70
C GLN A 167 -15.96 0.83 -0.22
N LEU A 168 -15.27 0.52 0.88
CA LEU A 168 -14.12 1.32 1.32
C LEU A 168 -13.01 1.14 0.30
N VAL A 169 -12.40 2.23 -0.17
CA VAL A 169 -11.25 2.15 -1.06
C VAL A 169 -10.04 2.72 -0.32
N VAL A 170 -9.01 1.89 -0.19
CA VAL A 170 -7.70 2.30 0.28
C VAL A 170 -6.63 2.05 -0.79
N GLU A 171 -5.64 2.93 -0.89
CA GLU A 171 -4.61 2.87 -1.93
C GLU A 171 -3.20 2.99 -1.32
N ALA A 172 -2.21 2.37 -1.96
CA ALA A 172 -0.85 2.22 -1.44
C ALA A 172 -0.16 3.53 -0.98
N ASN A 173 -0.29 4.63 -1.72
CA ASN A 173 0.27 5.91 -1.33
C ASN A 173 -0.60 6.65 -0.29
N GLN A 174 -1.91 6.51 -0.40
CA GLN A 174 -2.89 7.06 0.55
C GLN A 174 -2.71 6.48 1.96
N VAL A 175 -2.53 5.16 2.10
CA VAL A 175 -2.32 4.52 3.41
C VAL A 175 -0.97 4.90 4.03
N LEU A 176 0.06 5.10 3.22
CA LEU A 176 1.34 5.64 3.69
C LEU A 176 1.17 7.05 4.22
N LEU A 177 0.50 7.94 3.47
CA LEU A 177 0.23 9.30 3.93
C LEU A 177 -0.58 9.29 5.24
N TYR A 178 -1.63 8.47 5.33
CA TYR A 178 -2.40 8.29 6.56
C TYR A 178 -1.51 7.87 7.75
N SER A 179 -0.57 6.96 7.53
CA SER A 179 0.36 6.49 8.57
C SER A 179 1.42 7.53 8.95
N ILE A 180 1.91 8.32 7.98
CA ILE A 180 2.82 9.45 8.22
C ILE A 180 2.14 10.52 9.08
N LEU A 181 0.89 10.88 8.74
CA LEU A 181 0.09 11.84 9.50
C LEU A 181 -0.10 11.36 10.94
N ALA A 182 -0.42 10.07 11.14
CA ALA A 182 -0.52 9.48 12.47
C ALA A 182 0.83 9.51 13.23
N ALA A 183 1.94 9.14 12.58
CA ALA A 183 3.26 9.11 13.19
C ALA A 183 3.76 10.51 13.62
N THR A 184 3.40 11.54 12.86
CA THR A 184 3.71 12.95 13.17
C THR A 184 2.66 13.63 14.06
N ARG A 185 1.56 12.93 14.39
CA ARG A 185 0.38 13.51 15.08
C ARG A 185 -0.19 14.73 14.35
N THR A 186 -0.08 14.74 13.02
CA THR A 186 -0.61 15.78 12.17
C THR A 186 -2.04 15.43 11.76
N THR A 187 -2.95 16.39 11.90
CA THR A 187 -4.31 16.26 11.36
C THR A 187 -4.36 16.95 10.01
N LEU A 188 -4.71 16.20 8.97
CA LEU A 188 -4.93 16.70 7.62
C LEU A 188 -6.19 16.03 7.07
N GLN A 189 -7.14 16.83 6.61
CA GLN A 189 -8.31 16.36 5.87
C GLN A 189 -8.13 16.72 4.41
N LEU A 190 -8.32 15.74 3.52
CA LEU A 190 -8.20 15.89 2.08
C LEU A 190 -9.47 15.40 1.40
N ASP A 191 -10.23 16.33 0.84
CA ASP A 191 -11.36 16.01 -0.03
C ASP A 191 -10.86 15.38 -1.35
N GLY A 192 -11.65 14.51 -1.97
CA GLY A 192 -11.26 13.81 -3.21
C GLY A 192 -10.40 12.56 -3.02
N TYR A 193 -9.95 12.27 -1.80
CA TYR A 193 -9.09 11.11 -1.49
C TYR A 193 -9.80 10.08 -0.61
N GLY A 194 -11.12 9.97 -0.73
CA GLY A 194 -11.95 8.95 -0.09
C GLY A 194 -12.00 9.01 1.45
N ARG A 195 -12.73 8.06 2.04
CA ARG A 195 -13.05 8.04 3.47
C ARG A 195 -11.85 7.93 4.41
N LEU A 196 -10.72 7.39 3.97
CA LEU A 196 -9.53 7.24 4.82
C LEU A 196 -8.90 8.61 5.18
N LEU A 197 -8.82 9.52 4.22
CA LEU A 197 -8.23 10.87 4.39
C LEU A 197 -9.27 12.00 4.40
N GLY A 198 -10.51 11.69 4.05
CA GLY A 198 -11.60 12.65 3.99
C GLY A 198 -12.17 13.02 5.36
N SER A 199 -13.00 14.05 5.34
CA SER A 199 -13.61 14.69 6.51
C SER A 199 -14.71 13.85 7.18
N SER A 200 -15.24 12.84 6.48
CA SER A 200 -16.44 12.10 6.87
C SER A 200 -16.11 10.77 7.53
N ARG A 201 -15.87 10.79 8.84
CA ARG A 201 -16.15 9.64 9.72
C ARG A 201 -17.56 9.80 10.28
N SER A 202 -18.57 9.60 9.44
CA SER A 202 -19.99 9.54 9.86
C SER A 202 -20.48 8.11 9.86
#